data_AF-G2FKD1-F1
#
_entry.id   AF-G2FKD1-F1
#
_cell.length_a   1.000
_cell.length_b   1.000
_cell.length_c   1.000
_cell.angle_alpha   90.00
_cell.angle_beta   90.00
_cell.angle_gamma   90.00
#
_symmetry.space_group_name_H-M   'P 1'
#
loop_
_entity.id
_entity.type
_entity.pdbx_description
1 polymer ?
#
loop_
_entity_poly.entity_id
_entity_poly.type
_entity_poly.pdbx_seq_one_letter_code
_entity_poly.pdbx_strand_id
1 'polypeptide(L)' 'MTNERVYKMAFSKVYPLLVQKAERKGRTKSEVNAGIFWLTGYDDSGLQEQIMKNIDYEIFLVKPRR' A
#
# COMPACT_ATOMS: atom_id res chain seq x y z
N MET A 1 5.94 3.59 -21.15
CA MET A 1 6.06 4.71 -20.18
C MET A 1 6.37 4.10 -18.82
N THR A 2 7.59 4.31 -18.32
CA THR A 2 8.03 3.82 -17.02
C THR A 2 7.26 4.56 -15.92
N ASN A 3 6.47 3.84 -15.12
CA ASN A 3 5.64 4.40 -14.04
C ASN A 3 6.48 4.83 -12.80
N GLU A 4 7.69 5.33 -13.01
CA GLU A 4 8.64 5.78 -11.97
C GLU A 4 8.06 6.86 -11.07
N ARG A 5 7.16 7.68 -11.60
CA ARG A 5 6.46 8.71 -10.82
C ARG A 5 5.56 8.14 -9.73
N VAL A 6 4.95 6.98 -9.96
CA VAL A 6 4.03 6.37 -8.99
C VAL A 6 4.80 5.78 -7.81
N TYR A 7 6.01 5.26 -8.05
CA TYR A 7 6.88 4.73 -7.00
C TYR A 7 7.39 5.82 -6.05
N LYS A 8 7.61 7.04 -6.55
CA LYS A 8 7.99 8.21 -5.74
C LYS A 8 6.81 8.94 -5.08
N MET A 9 5.59 8.42 -5.19
CA MET A 9 4.45 9.02 -4.49
C MET A 9 4.40 8.55 -3.05
N ALA A 10 4.01 9.48 -2.17
CA ALA A 10 3.62 9.21 -0.80
C ALA A 10 2.61 8.04 -0.73
N PHE A 11 2.95 6.99 0.03
CA PHE A 11 2.09 5.83 0.19
C PHE A 11 0.73 6.19 0.79
N SER A 12 0.69 7.20 1.67
CA SER A 12 -0.54 7.75 2.24
C SER A 12 -1.54 8.25 1.18
N LYS A 13 -1.05 8.71 0.01
CA LYS A 13 -1.89 9.12 -1.13
C LYS A 13 -2.24 7.94 -2.04
N VAL A 14 -1.35 6.97 -2.17
CA VAL A 14 -1.55 5.79 -3.04
C VAL A 14 -2.51 4.79 -2.42
N TYR A 15 -2.40 4.51 -1.13
CA TYR A 15 -3.23 3.55 -0.41
C TYR A 15 -4.75 3.77 -0.57
N PRO A 16 -5.32 4.97 -0.34
CA PRO A 16 -6.75 5.19 -0.57
C PRO A 16 -7.17 5.01 -2.03
N LEU A 17 -6.28 5.25 -3.00
CA LEU A 17 -6.55 5.00 -4.41
C LEU A 17 -6.59 3.50 -4.72
N LEU A 18 -5.76 2.69 -4.06
CA LEU A 18 -5.79 1.23 -4.17
C LEU A 18 -7.11 0.67 -3.60
N VAL A 19 -7.54 1.18 -2.44
CA VAL A 19 -8.82 0.79 -1.82
C VAL A 19 -9.99 1.16 -2.74
N GLN A 20 -10.06 2.40 -3.23
CA GLN A 20 -11.12 2.82 -4.17
C GLN A 20 -11.12 1.98 -5.45
N LYS A 21 -9.94 1.63 -5.98
CA LYS A 21 -9.82 0.76 -7.16
C LYS A 21 -10.33 -0.66 -6.89
N ALA A 22 -10.12 -1.17 -5.67
CA ALA A 22 -10.64 -2.45 -5.24
C ALA A 22 -12.17 -2.41 -5.05
N GLU A 23 -12.69 -1.36 -4.42
CA GLU A 23 -14.13 -1.13 -4.25
C GLU A 23 -14.87 -1.07 -5.59
N ARG A 24 -14.30 -0.37 -6.58
CA ARG A 24 -14.81 -0.36 -7.97
C ARG A 24 -14.85 -1.73 -8.63
N LYS A 25 -14.07 -2.70 -8.12
CA LYS A 25 -14.03 -4.09 -8.59
C LYS A 25 -14.82 -5.04 -7.67
N GLY A 26 -15.64 -4.51 -6.75
CA GLY A 26 -16.42 -5.31 -5.81
C GLY A 26 -15.60 -5.96 -4.69
N ARG A 27 -14.37 -5.47 -4.46
CA ARG A 27 -13.50 -5.92 -3.36
C ARG A 27 -13.52 -4.95 -2.21
N THR A 28 -13.13 -5.42 -1.04
CA THR A 28 -13.12 -4.64 0.20
C THR A 28 -11.72 -4.14 0.56
N LYS A 29 -11.66 -3.10 1.40
CA LYS A 29 -10.42 -2.66 2.04
C LYS A 29 -9.69 -3.80 2.75
N SER A 30 -10.41 -4.69 3.42
CA SER A 30 -9.83 -5.84 4.13
C SER A 30 -9.13 -6.81 3.18
N GLU A 31 -9.66 -7.04 1.98
CA GLU A 31 -8.98 -7.87 0.97
C GLU A 31 -7.71 -7.19 0.43
N VAL A 32 -7.74 -5.87 0.25
CA VAL A 32 -6.53 -5.10 -0.13
C VAL A 32 -5.48 -5.22 0.97
N ASN A 33 -5.89 -5.04 2.22
CA ASN A 33 -5.00 -5.18 3.37
C ASN A 33 -4.43 -6.58 3.46
N ALA A 34 -5.27 -7.62 3.34
CA ALA A 34 -4.81 -9.01 3.34
C ALA A 34 -3.80 -9.29 2.22
N GLY A 35 -4.02 -8.76 1.01
CA GLY A 35 -3.07 -8.87 -0.09
C GLY A 35 -1.75 -8.16 0.20
N ILE A 36 -1.81 -6.97 0.79
CA ILE A 36 -0.62 -6.23 1.24
C ILE A 36 0.12 -7.02 2.33
N PHE A 37 -0.58 -7.51 3.35
CA PHE A 37 -0.02 -8.31 4.44
C PHE A 37 0.67 -9.56 3.91
N TRP A 38 0.07 -10.24 2.95
CA TRP A 38 0.67 -11.42 2.32
C TRP A 38 1.91 -11.09 1.49
N LEU A 39 1.92 -9.96 0.77
CA LEU A 39 3.05 -9.52 -0.05
C LEU A 39 4.22 -8.95 0.77
N THR A 40 3.93 -8.27 1.88
CA THR A 40 4.92 -7.47 2.62
C THR A 40 5.25 -8.01 4.01
N GLY A 41 4.40 -8.87 4.57
CA GLY A 41 4.49 -9.35 5.95
C GLY A 41 3.90 -8.39 7.00
N TYR A 42 3.36 -7.23 6.61
CA TYR A 42 2.78 -6.29 7.56
C TYR A 42 1.47 -6.82 8.19
N ASP A 43 1.16 -6.30 9.37
CA ASP A 43 -0.16 -6.34 9.99
C ASP A 43 -0.86 -4.98 9.86
N ASP A 44 -2.08 -4.86 10.39
CA ASP A 44 -2.84 -3.61 10.29
C ASP A 44 -2.11 -2.45 10.97
N SER A 45 -1.49 -2.70 12.13
CA SER A 45 -0.72 -1.70 12.87
C SER A 45 0.52 -1.23 12.10
N GLY A 46 1.30 -2.15 11.54
CA GLY A 46 2.48 -1.84 10.74
C GLY A 46 2.13 -1.10 9.46
N LEU A 47 1.02 -1.47 8.82
CA LEU A 47 0.49 -0.79 7.65
C LEU A 47 0.06 0.66 7.98
N GLN A 48 -0.70 0.86 9.06
CA GLN A 48 -1.07 2.20 9.53
C GLN A 48 0.15 3.04 9.88
N GLU A 49 1.16 2.44 10.52
CA GLU A 49 2.40 3.13 10.85
C GLU A 49 3.13 3.61 9.59
N GLN A 50 3.18 2.79 8.52
CA GLN A 50 3.78 3.23 7.25
C GLN A 50 2.98 4.33 6.57
N ILE A 51 1.65 4.28 6.66
CA ILE A 51 0.76 5.34 6.15
C ILE A 51 1.03 6.65 6.91
N MET A 52 1.14 6.61 8.24
CA MET A 52 1.45 7.77 9.08
C MET A 52 2.86 8.32 8.84
N LYS A 53 3.85 7.44 8.65
CA LYS A 53 5.24 7.83 8.31
C LYS A 53 5.35 8.47 6.93
N ASN A 54 4.30 8.38 6.12
CA ASN A 54 4.22 9.00 4.80
C ASN A 54 5.41 8.63 3.90
N ILE A 55 5.83 7.37 3.96
CA ILE A 55 6.96 6.88 3.19
C ILE A 55 6.63 6.81 1.69
N ASP A 56 7.66 6.83 0.85
CA ASP A 56 7.50 6.61 -0.57
C ASP A 56 6.99 5.19 -0.86
N TYR A 57 6.13 5.06 -1.87
CA TYR A 57 5.55 3.79 -2.27
C TYR A 57 6.62 2.77 -2.72
N GLU A 58 7.71 3.25 -3.31
CA GLU A 58 8.89 2.42 -3.63
C GLU A 58 9.50 1.81 -2.37
N ILE A 59 9.75 2.64 -1.35
CA ILE A 59 10.34 2.20 -0.09
C ILE A 59 9.40 1.23 0.63
N PHE A 60 8.08 1.47 0.55
CA PHE A 60 7.08 0.55 1.10
C PHE A 60 7.16 -0.85 0.46
N LEU A 61 7.33 -0.93 -0.86
CA LEU A 61 7.39 -2.20 -1.61
C LEU A 61 8.75 -2.91 -1.47
N VAL A 62 9.85 -2.15 -1.42
CA VAL A 62 11.22 -2.69 -1.40
C VAL A 62 11.66 -3.13 0.01
N LYS A 63 10.91 -2.75 1.05
CA LYS A 63 11.23 -3.11 2.43
C LYS A 63 10.34 -4.25 2.95
N PRO A 64 10.54 -5.50 2.51
CA PRO A 64 9.92 -6.63 3.16
C PRO A 64 10.53 -6.74 4.56
N ARG A 65 9.67 -6.75 5.58
CA ARG A 65 10.09 -7.08 6.94
C ARG A 65 9.46 -8.42 7.28
N ARG A 66 10.35 -9.40 7.50
CA ARG A 66 10.01 -10.72 8.04
C ARG A 66 9.51 -10.59 9.46
#